data_AF-A0A4Q5P3R1-F1
#
_entry.id   AF-A0A4Q5P3R1-F1
#
_cell.length_a   1.000
_cell.length_b   1.000
_cell.length_c   1.000
_cell.angle_alpha   90.00
_cell.angle_beta   90.00
_cell.angle_gamma   90.00
#
_symmetry.space_group_name_H-M   'P 1'
#
loop_
_entity.id
_entity.type
_entity.pdbx_description
1 polymer ?
#
loop_
_entity_poly.entity_id
_entity_poly.type
_entity_poly.pdbx_seq_one_letter_code
_entity_poly.pdbx_strand_id
1 'polypeptide(L)' 'MLENKEIAIIGGGPGGLTLARLLQLKGAKVKVYERDLNRDVRVQGATLDLHFESGLKALEEAGLI' A
#
# COMPACT_ATOMS: atom_id res chain seq x y z
N MET A 1 -5.64 14.70 -12.65
CA MET A 1 -5.54 13.51 -13.55
C MET A 1 -6.40 12.33 -13.12
N LEU A 2 -6.74 12.15 -11.84
CA LEU A 2 -7.55 11.01 -11.35
C LEU A 2 -8.97 11.39 -10.90
N GLU A 3 -9.39 12.62 -11.16
CA GLU A 3 -10.72 13.12 -10.80
C GLU A 3 -11.81 12.29 -11.49
N ASN A 4 -12.83 11.89 -10.73
CA ASN A 4 -13.91 11.00 -11.16
C ASN A 4 -13.48 9.62 -11.70
N LYS A 5 -12.30 9.12 -11.29
CA LYS A 5 -11.85 7.75 -11.57
C LYS A 5 -11.78 6.92 -10.29
N GLU A 6 -12.07 5.64 -10.41
CA GLU A 6 -11.87 4.65 -9.35
C GLU A 6 -10.63 3.81 -9.66
N ILE A 7 -9.80 3.58 -8.64
CA ILE A 7 -8.57 2.80 -8.76
C ILE A 7 -8.76 1.47 -8.05
N ALA A 8 -8.56 0.38 -8.78
CA ALA A 8 -8.48 -0.96 -8.22
C ALA A 8 -7.01 -1.40 -8.17
N ILE A 9 -6.53 -1.76 -6.98
CA ILE A 9 -5.21 -2.38 -6.77
C ILE A 9 -5.43 -3.87 -6.53
N ILE A 10 -4.78 -4.72 -7.31
CA ILE A 10 -4.83 -6.17 -7.14
C ILE A 10 -3.58 -6.61 -6.37
N GLY A 11 -3.78 -7.10 -5.15
CA GLY A 11 -2.73 -7.48 -4.21
C GLY A 11 -2.57 -6.48 -3.06
N GLY A 12 -2.75 -6.96 -1.84
CA GLY A 12 -2.59 -6.28 -0.54
C GLY A 12 -1.28 -6.63 0.16
N GLY A 13 -0.21 -6.83 -0.62
CA GLY A 13 1.17 -6.87 -0.10
C GLY A 13 1.71 -5.48 0.25
N PRO A 14 2.95 -5.39 0.76
CA PRO A 14 3.52 -4.12 1.25
C PRO A 14 3.51 -3.03 0.17
N GLY A 15 3.95 -3.33 -1.07
CA GLY A 15 3.93 -2.34 -2.15
C GLY A 15 2.52 -1.87 -2.55
N GLY A 16 1.56 -2.80 -2.62
CA GLY A 16 0.16 -2.48 -2.97
C GLY A 16 -0.53 -1.63 -1.92
N LEU A 17 -0.33 -1.96 -0.64
CA LEU A 17 -0.87 -1.19 0.48
C LEU A 17 -0.21 0.19 0.61
N THR A 18 1.10 0.30 0.39
CA THR A 18 1.80 1.59 0.35
C THR A 18 1.30 2.47 -0.79
N LEU A 19 1.12 1.92 -1.99
CA LEU A 19 0.52 2.66 -3.11
C LEU A 19 -0.90 3.13 -2.79
N ALA A 20 -1.73 2.25 -2.21
CA ALA A 20 -3.09 2.61 -1.80
C ALA A 20 -3.09 3.80 -0.82
N ARG A 21 -2.19 3.78 0.17
CA ARG A 21 -2.03 4.87 1.13
C ARG A 21 -1.63 6.19 0.46
N LEU A 22 -0.63 6.17 -0.41
CA LEU A 22 -0.17 7.37 -1.13
C LEU A 22 -1.26 7.95 -2.03
N LEU A 23 -2.02 7.11 -2.73
CA LEU A 23 -3.15 7.55 -3.55
C LEU A 23 -4.28 8.14 -2.69
N GLN A 24 -4.58 7.52 -1.56
CA GLN A 24 -5.58 8.01 -0.61
C GLN A 24 -5.19 9.38 -0.03
N LEU A 25 -3.92 9.59 0.33
CA LEU A 25 -3.40 10.89 0.80
C LEU A 25 -3.55 11.99 -0.25
N LYS A 26 -3.48 11.63 -1.55
CA LYS A 26 -3.70 12.54 -2.68
C LYS A 26 -5.18 12.70 -3.06
N GLY A 27 -6.11 12.18 -2.25
CA GLY A 27 -7.55 12.30 -2.45
C GLY A 27 -8.14 11.37 -3.52
N ALA A 28 -7.39 10.37 -4.00
CA ALA A 28 -7.90 9.43 -4.99
C ALA A 28 -8.83 8.37 -4.36
N LYS A 29 -9.89 7.98 -5.08
CA LYS A 29 -10.77 6.87 -4.69
C LYS A 29 -10.13 5.54 -5.07
N VAL A 30 -9.62 4.82 -4.07
CA VAL A 30 -8.85 3.58 -4.26
C VAL A 30 -9.45 2.42 -3.46
N LYS A 31 -9.44 1.22 -4.05
CA LYS A 31 -9.82 -0.04 -3.42
C LYS A 31 -8.79 -1.12 -3.69
N VAL A 32 -8.37 -1.83 -2.65
CA VAL A 32 -7.44 -2.96 -2.72
C VAL A 32 -8.21 -4.26 -2.68
N TYR A 33 -7.90 -5.17 -3.61
CA TYR A 33 -8.43 -6.52 -3.65
C TYR A 33 -7.29 -7.49 -3.30
N GLU A 34 -7.45 -8.22 -2.21
CA GLU A 34 -6.51 -9.22 -1.73
C GLU A 34 -7.18 -10.60 -1.77
N ARG A 35 -6.40 -11.63 -2.09
CA ARG A 35 -6.81 -13.03 -2.10
C ARG A 35 -6.99 -13.58 -0.69
N ASP A 36 -6.22 -13.08 0.28
CA ASP A 36 -6.37 -13.47 1.69
C ASP A 36 -7.82 -13.21 2.18
N LEU A 37 -8.40 -14.19 2.89
CA LEU A 37 -9.78 -14.13 3.35
C LEU A 37 -10.04 -12.96 4.31
N ASN A 38 -9.05 -12.63 5.15
CA ASN A 38 -9.08 -11.50 6.06
C ASN A 38 -7.64 -11.11 6.45
N ARG A 39 -7.52 -10.05 7.27
CA ARG A 39 -6.22 -9.47 7.66
C ARG A 39 -5.36 -10.39 8.55
N ASP A 40 -5.97 -11.36 9.22
CA ASP A 40 -5.34 -12.23 10.22
C ASP A 40 -4.87 -13.57 9.64
N VAL A 41 -5.09 -13.81 8.33
CA VAL A 41 -4.72 -15.08 7.66
C VAL A 41 -3.22 -15.24 7.49
N ARG A 42 -2.47 -14.14 7.34
CA ARG A 42 -1.05 -14.21 7.01
C ARG A 42 -0.23 -14.68 8.20
N VAL A 43 0.50 -15.77 7.99
CA VAL A 43 1.57 -16.20 8.88
C VAL A 43 2.75 -15.24 8.69
N GLN A 44 3.39 -14.83 9.80
CA GLN A 44 4.57 -13.98 9.74
C GLN A 44 5.67 -14.64 8.89
N GLY A 45 6.10 -13.92 7.86
CA GLY A 45 7.23 -14.33 7.00
C GLY A 45 8.58 -13.89 7.58
N ALA A 46 9.62 -13.95 6.74
CA ALA A 46 10.89 -13.34 7.06
C ALA A 46 10.78 -11.80 7.13
N THR A 47 11.68 -11.17 7.87
CA THR A 47 11.79 -9.71 7.95
C THR A 47 12.20 -9.12 6.60
N LEU A 48 11.67 -7.94 6.29
CA LEU A 48 12.09 -7.13 5.15
C LEU A 48 12.97 -5.98 5.64
N ASP A 49 14.07 -5.72 4.95
CA ASP A 49 14.85 -4.51 5.12
C ASP A 49 14.36 -3.42 4.16
N LEU A 50 14.33 -2.18 4.64
CA LEU A 50 13.94 -1.02 3.84
C LEU A 50 15.14 -0.09 3.76
N HIS A 51 15.57 0.21 2.53
CA HIS A 51 16.65 1.16 2.29
C HIS A 51 16.12 2.60 2.25
N PHE A 52 16.97 3.55 2.64
CA PHE A 52 16.65 4.99 2.67
C PHE A 52 16.10 5.51 1.35
N GLU A 53 16.79 5.25 0.24
CA GLU A 53 16.44 5.78 -1.08
C GLU A 53 15.18 5.17 -1.71
N SER A 54 14.59 4.14 -1.08
CA SER A 54 13.46 3.40 -1.63
C SER A 54 12.37 3.12 -0.59
N GLY A 55 12.52 2.05 0.17
CA GLY A 55 11.50 1.54 1.10
C GLY A 55 11.15 2.55 2.19
N LEU A 56 12.15 3.16 2.84
CA LEU A 56 11.91 4.13 3.90
C LEU A 56 11.34 5.44 3.35
N LYS A 57 11.87 5.94 2.22
CA LYS A 57 11.30 7.10 1.52
C LYS A 57 9.82 6.91 1.19
N ALA A 58 9.41 5.71 0.79
CA ALA A 58 7.99 5.42 0.53
C ALA A 58 7.13 5.47 1.81
N LEU A 59 7.69 5.11 2.98
CA LEU A 59 6.99 5.21 4.27
C LEU A 59 6.92 6.65 4.79
N GLU A 60 7.97 7.45 4.60
CA GLU A 60 7.98 8.89 4.92
C GLU A 60 6.89 9.63 4.12
N GLU A 61 6.85 9.44 2.79
CA GLU A 61 5.82 10.02 1.92
C GLU A 61 4.39 9.53 2.27
N ALA A 62 4.29 8.33 2.86
CA ALA A 62 3.02 7.77 3.32
C ALA A 62 2.61 8.24 4.73
N GLY A 63 3.48 9.01 5.42
CA GLY A 63 3.28 9.50 6.78
C GLY A 63 3.21 8.37 7.82
N LEU A 64 4.03 7.34 7.66
CA LEU A 64 4.05 6.15 8.52
C LEU A 64 5.27 6.09 9.45
N ILE A 65 6.25 6.97 9.25
CA ILE A 65 7.44 7.17 10.08
C ILE A 65 7.79 8.65 10.15
#